data_AF-A0A4Q2XQ42-F1
#
_entry.id   AF-A0A4Q2XQ42-F1
#
_cell.length_a   1.000
_cell.length_b   1.000
_cell.length_c   1.000
_cell.angle_alpha   90.00
_cell.angle_beta   90.00
_cell.angle_gamma   90.00
#
_symmetry.space_group_name_H-M   'P 1'
#
loop_
_entity.id
_entity.type
_entity.pdbx_description
1 polymer ?
#
loop_
_entity_poly.entity_id
_entity_poly.type
_entity_poly.pdbx_seq_one_letter_code
_entity_poly.pdbx_strand_id
1 'polypeptide(L)' 'GDGFPADGDLFSAGLDSMAVMQMVVAAEEKFGVTLGPGDMTRANLSTPRSLASLISSKAST' A
#
# COMPACT_ATOMS: atom_id res chain seq x y z
N GLY A 1 -13.01 -3.82 -16.99
CA GLY A 1 -11.61 -3.40 -17.19
C GLY A 1 -10.80 -4.20 -16.22
N ASP A 2 -9.90 -5.06 -16.71
CA ASP A 2 -9.05 -5.91 -15.89
C ASP A 2 -8.14 -5.04 -15.02
N GLY A 3 -8.61 -4.74 -13.81
CA GLY A 3 -7.80 -4.13 -12.78
C GLY A 3 -6.67 -5.08 -12.37
N PHE A 4 -5.61 -4.52 -11.82
CA PHE A 4 -4.51 -5.32 -11.29
C PHE A 4 -5.04 -6.31 -10.22
N PRO A 5 -4.63 -7.60 -10.25
CA PRO A 5 -5.15 -8.60 -9.33
C PRO A 5 -4.87 -8.22 -7.88
N ALA A 6 -5.84 -8.45 -6.99
CA ALA A 6 -5.74 -8.06 -5.57
C ALA A 6 -4.58 -8.74 -4.83
N ASP A 7 -4.14 -9.91 -5.31
CA ASP A 7 -2.98 -10.67 -4.83
C ASP A 7 -1.78 -10.59 -5.79
N GLY A 8 -1.85 -9.71 -6.78
CA GLY A 8 -0.74 -9.46 -7.68
C GLY A 8 0.44 -8.86 -6.90
N ASP A 9 1.63 -9.34 -7.21
CA ASP A 9 2.85 -8.77 -6.65
C ASP A 9 3.15 -7.42 -7.31
N LEU A 10 2.99 -6.35 -6.53
CA LEU A 10 3.23 -4.98 -6.96
C LEU A 10 4.71 -4.74 -7.29
N PHE A 11 5.64 -5.36 -6.56
CA PHE A 11 7.06 -5.22 -6.85
C PHE A 11 7.41 -5.88 -8.17
N SER A 12 6.84 -7.06 -8.44
CA SER A 12 7.01 -7.74 -9.73
C SER A 12 6.34 -6.99 -10.89
N ALA A 13 5.35 -6.14 -10.61
CA ALA A 13 4.72 -5.25 -11.57
C ALA A 13 5.54 -3.96 -11.85
N GLY A 14 6.68 -3.77 -11.19
CA GLY A 14 7.53 -2.59 -11.35
C GLY A 14 7.29 -1.48 -10.32
N LEU A 15 6.77 -1.81 -9.13
CA LEU A 15 6.66 -0.84 -8.03
C LEU A 15 8.06 -0.50 -7.48
N ASP A 16 8.61 0.62 -7.93
CA ASP A 16 9.89 1.17 -7.46
C ASP A 16 9.75 1.96 -6.14
N SER A 17 10.89 2.25 -5.49
CA SER A 17 10.93 3.00 -4.21
C SER A 17 10.20 4.35 -4.25
N MET A 18 10.21 5.04 -5.40
CA MET A 18 9.46 6.31 -5.56
C MET A 18 7.95 6.07 -5.67
N ALA A 19 7.53 5.00 -6.38
CA ALA A 19 6.13 4.65 -6.49
C ALA A 19 5.56 4.18 -5.14
N VAL A 20 6.35 3.47 -4.34
CA VAL A 20 6.02 3.12 -2.95
C VAL A 20 5.75 4.38 -2.13
N MET A 21 6.64 5.38 -2.17
CA MET A 21 6.46 6.62 -1.42
C MET A 21 5.21 7.38 -1.87
N GLN A 22 4.97 7.50 -3.18
CA GLN A 22 3.77 8.15 -3.71
C GLN A 22 2.49 7.41 -3.33
N MET A 23 2.52 6.07 -3.32
CA MET A 23 1.40 5.24 -2.90
C MET A 23 1.08 5.43 -1.42
N VAL A 24 2.11 5.52 -0.58
CA VAL A 24 1.95 5.83 0.85
C VAL A 24 1.33 7.20 1.04
N VAL A 25 1.89 8.25 0.44
CA VAL A 25 1.34 9.62 0.53
C VAL A 25 -0.12 9.65 0.07
N ALA A 26 -0.44 9.03 -1.07
CA ALA A 26 -1.80 8.96 -1.56
C ALA A 26 -2.76 8.20 -0.62
N ALA A 27 -2.28 7.17 0.07
CA ALA A 27 -3.07 6.45 1.06
C ALA A 27 -3.32 7.31 2.31
N GLU A 28 -2.29 8.02 2.80
CA GLU A 28 -2.41 8.95 3.92
C GLU A 28 -3.40 10.08 3.62
N GLU A 29 -3.29 10.72 2.46
CA GLU A 29 -4.19 11.80 2.05
C GLU A 29 -5.63 11.33 1.83
N LYS A 30 -5.81 10.16 1.21
CA LYS A 30 -7.14 9.66 0.84
C LYS A 30 -7.91 9.05 2.00
N PHE A 31 -7.21 8.41 2.93
CA PHE A 31 -7.83 7.68 4.05
C PHE A 31 -7.60 8.34 5.41
N GLY A 32 -6.80 9.42 5.48
CA GLY A 32 -6.48 10.12 6.72
C GLY A 32 -5.64 9.29 7.69
N VAL A 33 -4.90 8.31 7.18
CA VAL A 33 -4.03 7.43 7.99
C VAL A 33 -2.61 7.97 8.06
N THR A 34 -1.82 7.48 9.01
CA THR A 34 -0.36 7.73 9.05
C THR A 34 0.37 6.39 8.94
N LEU A 35 1.20 6.25 7.92
CA LEU A 35 1.99 5.06 7.65
C LEU A 35 3.45 5.36 8.01
N GLY A 36 3.91 4.80 9.13
CA GLY A 36 5.29 4.97 9.57
C GLY A 36 6.26 4.08 8.79
N PRO A 37 7.57 4.32 8.89
CA PRO A 37 8.59 3.48 8.26
C PRO A 37 8.54 2.01 8.72
N GLY A 38 8.03 1.73 9.92
CA GLY A 38 7.79 0.37 10.40
C GLY A 38 6.60 -0.34 9.74
N ASP A 39 5.68 0.42 9.15
CA ASP A 39 4.51 -0.12 8.43
C ASP A 39 4.84 -0.37 6.95
N MET A 40 5.83 0.34 6.40
CA MET A 40 6.31 0.25 5.01
C MET A 40 7.17 -1.00 4.77
N THR A 41 6.71 -2.15 5.21
CA THR A 41 7.40 -3.44 4.99
C THR A 41 6.98 -4.05 3.66
N ARG A 42 7.87 -4.87 3.07
CA ARG A 42 7.55 -5.63 1.86
C ARG A 42 6.29 -6.49 2.03
N ALA A 43 6.03 -7.04 3.22
CA ALA A 43 4.84 -7.86 3.47
C ALA A 43 3.53 -7.04 3.37
N ASN A 44 3.54 -5.79 3.83
CA ASN A 44 2.39 -4.91 3.78
C ASN A 44 2.20 -4.26 2.40
N LEU A 45 3.28 -4.08 1.64
CA LEU A 45 3.29 -3.39 0.35
C LEU A 45 3.37 -4.36 -0.85
N SER A 46 3.39 -5.68 -0.62
CA SER A 46 3.57 -6.68 -1.68
C SER A 46 2.37 -6.78 -2.60
N THR A 47 1.15 -6.62 -2.08
CA THR A 47 -0.09 -6.80 -2.84
C THR A 47 -1.09 -5.69 -2.50
N PRO A 48 -2.02 -5.36 -3.42
CA PRO A 48 -3.12 -4.44 -3.12
C PRO A 48 -3.91 -4.85 -1.88
N ARG A 49 -4.10 -6.15 -1.65
CA ARG A 49 -4.80 -6.68 -0.48
C ARG A 49 -4.05 -6.39 0.82
N SER A 50 -2.74 -6.64 0.87
CA SER A 50 -1.92 -6.33 2.05
C SER A 50 -1.97 -4.84 2.38
N LEU A 51 -1.88 -3.99 1.36
CA LEU A 51 -1.95 -2.54 1.53
C LEU A 51 -3.31 -2.10 2.08
N ALA A 52 -4.40 -2.61 1.49
CA ALA A 52 -5.75 -2.31 1.96
C ALA A 52 -5.97 -2.76 3.42
N SER A 53 -5.41 -3.90 3.81
CA SER A 53 -5.45 -4.39 5.19
C SER A 53 -4.68 -3.46 6.13
N LEU A 54 -3.50 -2.99 5.73
CA LEU A 54 -2.71 -2.04 6.52
C LEU A 54 -3.49 -0.73 6.73
N ILE A 55 -4.02 -0.16 5.65
CA ILE A 55 -4.81 1.10 5.71
C ILE A 55 -6.01 0.92 6.63
N SER A 56 -6.75 -0.19 6.49
CA SER A 56 -7.93 -0.47 7.32
C SER A 56 -7.57 -0.61 8.80
N SER A 57 -6.43 -1.23 9.11
CA SER A 57 -5.92 -1.32 10.48
C SER A 57 -5.57 0.04 11.08
N LYS A 58 -5.16 1.01 10.27
CA LYS A 58 -4.79 2.36 10.72
C LYS A 58 -5.98 3.31 10.77
N ALA A 59 -6.92 3.19 9.84
CA ALA A 59 -8.12 4.04 9.78
C ALA A 59 -9.14 3.74 10.88
N SER A 60 -9.01 2.58 11.56
CA SER A 60 -9.90 2.17 12.65
C SER A 60 -9.42 2.64 14.03
N THR A 61 -8.34 3.43 14.10
CA THR A 61 -7.77 4.02 15.33
C THR A 61 -7.98 5.52 15.32
#